data_AF-A0A7S2MFU1-F1
#
_entry.id   AF-A0A7S2MFU1-F1
#
_cell.length_a   1.000
_cell.length_b   1.000
_cell.length_c   1.000
_cell.angle_alpha   90.00
_cell.angle_beta   90.00
_cell.angle_gamma   90.00
#
_symmetry.space_group_name_H-M   'P 1'
#
loop_
_entity.id
_entity.type
_entity.pdbx_description
1 polymer ?
#
loop_
_entity_poly.entity_id
_entity_poly.type
_entity_poly.pdbx_seq_one_letter_code
_entity_poly.pdbx_strand_id
1 'polypeptide(L)'
;GCCKNEIGRRNFFLFPIQVALLGQATSLPAESAMENNQNIFKAGAPISEELAEERLREGRKSAQYLLDNYDEICEGGGDNVRRYLGTVGTSSGLYGISKVMKTLATRADDIVEYTETAQEVEKTIQQADGSAYMAIFVTTSTSYTPPAKYFGDAKVEIKRLIVALDQLAVLIDLKY
;
A
#
# COMPACT_ATOMS: atom_id res chain seq x y z
N GLY A 1 -14.74 41.95 -50.70
CA GLY A 1 -13.81 41.51 -51.76
C GLY A 1 -12.65 40.81 -51.08
N CYS A 2 -12.42 39.51 -51.22
CA CYS A 2 -12.13 38.75 -52.44
C CYS A 2 -10.78 39.14 -53.04
N CYS A 3 -9.71 38.46 -52.60
CA CYS A 3 -8.46 38.27 -53.35
C CYS A 3 -8.10 36.78 -53.30
N LYS A 4 -7.72 36.25 -54.47
CA LYS A 4 -7.56 34.84 -54.82
C LYS A 4 -6.16 34.30 -54.46
N ASN A 5 -6.13 32.97 -54.30
CA ASN A 5 -5.06 31.98 -54.49
C ASN A 5 -3.69 32.46 -55.01
N GLU A 6 -2.60 31.85 -54.50
CA GLU A 6 -1.71 31.04 -55.34
C GLU A 6 -0.76 30.11 -54.55
N ILE A 7 -0.25 29.14 -55.30
CA ILE A 7 0.33 27.84 -54.94
C ILE A 7 1.83 27.95 -54.66
N GLY A 8 2.36 27.12 -53.72
CA GLY A 8 3.80 27.00 -53.52
C GLY A 8 4.23 25.72 -52.79
N ARG A 9 4.38 24.61 -53.52
CA ARG A 9 5.17 23.43 -53.12
C ARG A 9 6.65 23.83 -53.01
N ARG A 10 7.35 23.38 -51.96
CA ARG A 10 8.73 22.84 -52.05
C ARG A 10 9.17 22.17 -50.75
N ASN A 11 9.49 20.88 -50.87
CA ASN A 11 10.20 20.05 -49.91
C ASN A 11 11.55 20.68 -49.54
N PHE A 12 11.90 20.66 -48.25
CA PHE A 12 13.29 20.58 -47.83
C PHE A 12 13.42 19.64 -46.63
N PHE A 13 14.43 18.78 -46.74
CA PHE A 13 14.71 17.58 -45.96
C PHE A 13 15.38 17.91 -44.60
N LEU A 14 15.15 17.01 -43.63
CA LEU A 14 16.04 16.53 -42.54
C LEU A 14 16.36 17.49 -41.39
N PHE A 15 15.90 17.13 -40.19
CA PHE A 15 16.78 16.79 -39.07
C PHE A 15 16.14 15.68 -38.20
N PRO A 16 16.92 14.77 -37.60
CA PRO A 16 16.43 13.56 -36.97
C PRO A 16 16.35 13.67 -35.44
N ILE A 17 15.87 12.58 -34.83
CA ILE A 17 15.94 12.20 -33.42
C ILE A 17 14.74 12.65 -32.59
N GLN A 18 13.83 11.71 -32.35
CA GLN A 18 13.48 11.41 -30.97
C GLN A 18 13.10 9.94 -30.83
N VAL A 19 13.80 9.32 -29.89
CA VAL A 19 13.69 7.96 -29.42
C VAL A 19 12.28 7.76 -28.86
N ALA A 20 11.46 6.97 -29.55
CA ALA A 20 10.26 6.42 -28.96
C ALA A 20 10.67 5.22 -28.11
N LEU A 21 11.06 5.50 -26.87
CA LEU A 21 11.16 4.49 -25.83
C LEU A 21 9.73 3.98 -25.59
N LEU A 22 9.38 2.84 -26.17
CA LEU A 22 8.22 2.06 -25.78
C LEU A 22 8.47 1.56 -24.35
N GLY A 23 8.17 2.41 -23.38
CA GLY A 23 7.98 1.98 -22.00
C GLY A 23 6.84 0.98 -22.02
N GLN A 24 7.16 -0.29 -21.80
CA GLN A 24 6.16 -1.29 -21.47
C GLN A 24 5.53 -0.82 -20.17
N ALA A 25 4.29 -0.35 -20.25
CA ALA A 25 3.44 -0.24 -19.08
C ALA A 25 3.22 -1.67 -18.60
N THR A 26 4.07 -2.14 -17.68
CA THR A 26 3.78 -3.33 -16.89
C THR A 26 2.61 -2.94 -16.02
N SER A 27 1.39 -3.15 -16.52
CA SER A 27 0.19 -3.08 -15.71
C SER A 27 0.39 -4.03 -14.55
N LEU A 28 0.55 -3.49 -13.34
CA LEU A 28 0.50 -4.32 -12.13
C LEU A 28 -0.80 -5.12 -12.20
N PRO A 29 -0.74 -6.46 -12.14
CA PRO A 29 -1.94 -7.28 -12.22
C PRO A 29 -2.91 -6.84 -11.12
N ALA A 30 -4.22 -6.89 -11.41
CA ALA A 30 -5.33 -6.47 -10.53
C ALA A 30 -5.42 -7.23 -9.19
N GLU A 31 -4.40 -8.01 -8.86
CA GLU A 31 -4.27 -8.96 -7.77
C GLU A 31 -3.11 -8.62 -6.81
N SER A 32 -2.27 -7.62 -7.12
CA SER A 32 -1.01 -7.46 -6.40
C SER A 32 -1.20 -6.88 -4.99
N ALA A 33 -1.21 -7.74 -3.98
CA ALA A 33 -0.32 -7.53 -2.84
C ALA A 33 0.94 -8.38 -3.08
N MET A 34 2.06 -8.06 -2.42
CA MET A 34 3.21 -8.98 -2.42
C MET A 34 2.74 -10.37 -1.99
N GLU A 35 3.11 -11.41 -2.73
CA GLU A 35 2.81 -12.79 -2.36
C GLU A 35 3.63 -13.13 -1.11
N ASN A 36 2.99 -13.12 0.06
CA ASN A 36 3.61 -13.52 1.32
C ASN A 36 3.40 -15.01 1.58
N ASN A 37 4.25 -15.62 2.40
CA ASN A 37 4.22 -17.05 2.64
C ASN A 37 2.96 -17.45 3.44
N GLN A 38 1.93 -17.88 2.71
CA GLN A 38 0.63 -18.30 3.26
C GLN A 38 0.74 -19.55 4.18
N ASN A 39 1.90 -20.20 4.23
CA ASN A 39 2.14 -21.30 5.18
C ASN A 39 2.45 -20.79 6.59
N ILE A 40 2.91 -19.55 6.74
CA ILE A 40 3.25 -18.95 8.04
C ILE A 40 1.98 -18.60 8.83
N PHE A 41 0.96 -18.07 8.14
CA PHE A 41 -0.30 -17.69 8.76
C PHE A 41 -1.49 -18.35 8.07
N LYS A 42 -2.28 -19.10 8.86
CA LYS A 42 -3.56 -19.65 8.42
C LYS A 42 -4.69 -19.11 9.30
N ALA A 43 -5.70 -18.51 8.66
CA ALA A 43 -6.88 -18.03 9.36
C ALA A 43 -7.54 -19.16 10.16
N GLY A 44 -7.86 -18.91 11.42
CA GLY A 44 -8.48 -19.89 12.31
C GLY A 44 -7.53 -20.87 13.02
N ALA A 45 -6.30 -21.08 12.55
CA ALA A 45 -5.33 -21.96 13.21
C ALA A 45 -4.52 -21.21 14.29
N PRO A 46 -4.15 -21.83 15.42
CA PRO A 46 -3.19 -21.23 16.35
C PRO A 46 -1.85 -21.00 15.63
N ILE A 47 -1.14 -19.94 16.01
CA ILE A 47 0.18 -19.58 15.49
C ILE A 47 1.18 -19.65 16.65
N SER A 48 2.35 -20.24 16.42
CA SER A 48 3.44 -20.24 17.40
C SER A 48 4.10 -18.87 17.46
N GLU A 49 4.88 -18.61 18.51
CA GLU A 49 5.57 -17.33 18.66
C GLU A 49 6.57 -17.09 17.53
N GLU A 50 7.31 -18.12 17.10
CA GLU A 50 8.32 -18.01 16.03
C GLU A 50 7.67 -17.66 14.68
N LEU A 51 6.54 -18.30 14.36
CA LEU A 51 5.77 -17.99 13.16
C LEU A 51 5.11 -16.61 13.25
N ALA A 52 4.71 -16.19 14.44
CA ALA A 52 4.15 -14.87 14.68
C ALA A 52 5.20 -13.77 14.44
N GLU A 53 6.45 -13.97 14.88
CA GLU A 53 7.55 -13.05 14.59
C GLU A 53 7.83 -12.94 13.10
N GLU A 54 7.94 -14.09 12.41
CA GLU A 54 8.16 -14.11 10.97
C GLU A 54 7.03 -13.36 10.24
N ARG A 55 5.79 -13.57 10.69
CA ARG A 55 4.64 -12.88 10.15
C ARG A 55 4.66 -11.38 10.40
N LEU A 56 5.09 -10.93 11.58
CA LEU A 56 5.24 -9.51 11.88
C LEU A 56 6.30 -8.86 10.97
N ARG A 57 7.41 -9.57 10.69
CA ARG A 57 8.43 -9.14 9.70
C ARG A 57 7.84 -9.04 8.29
N GLU A 58 7.04 -10.02 7.85
CA GLU A 58 6.33 -9.95 6.56
C GLU A 58 5.34 -8.78 6.49
N GLY A 59 4.60 -8.53 7.58
CA GLY A 59 3.69 -7.39 7.69
C GLY A 59 4.44 -6.06 7.55
N ARG A 60 5.57 -5.90 8.25
CA ARG A 60 6.42 -4.71 8.15
C ARG A 60 7.00 -4.52 6.75
N LYS A 61 7.47 -5.60 6.10
CA LYS A 61 7.95 -5.57 4.71
C LYS A 61 6.84 -5.18 3.73
N SER A 62 5.64 -5.73 3.91
CA SER A 62 4.47 -5.38 3.09
C SER A 62 4.09 -3.91 3.23
N ALA A 63 4.11 -3.37 4.46
CA ALA A 63 3.87 -1.95 4.72
C ALA A 63 4.95 -1.06 4.09
N GLN A 64 6.23 -1.45 4.18
CA GLN A 64 7.33 -0.71 3.56
C GLN A 64 7.19 -0.69 2.04
N TYR A 65 6.95 -1.84 1.43
CA TYR A 65 6.78 -1.95 -0.01
C TYR A 65 5.61 -1.10 -0.50
N LEU A 66 4.49 -1.11 0.24
CA LEU A 66 3.35 -0.24 -0.05
C LEU A 66 3.75 1.23 -0.01
N LEU A 67 4.56 1.66 0.96
CA LEU A 67 4.99 3.05 1.05
C LEU A 67 5.96 3.43 -0.08
N ASP A 68 6.92 2.56 -0.39
CA ASP A 68 7.96 2.80 -1.38
C ASP A 68 7.39 2.86 -2.81
N ASN A 69 6.36 2.05 -3.09
CA ASN A 69 5.69 1.97 -4.39
C ASN A 69 4.29 2.62 -4.38
N TYR A 70 4.02 3.49 -3.39
CA TYR A 70 2.67 3.97 -3.11
C TYR A 70 2.03 4.66 -4.31
N ASP A 71 2.80 5.49 -5.01
CA ASP A 71 2.29 6.31 -6.10
C ASP A 71 1.89 5.43 -7.30
N GLU A 72 2.64 4.36 -7.59
CA GLU A 72 2.28 3.38 -8.63
C GLU A 72 1.06 2.53 -8.21
N ILE A 73 1.04 2.07 -6.94
CA ILE A 73 -0.06 1.24 -6.43
C ILE A 73 -1.39 2.00 -6.45
N CYS A 74 -1.38 3.30 -6.16
CA CYS A 74 -2.60 4.12 -6.11
C CYS A 74 -3.20 4.40 -7.49
N GLU A 75 -2.42 4.34 -8.57
CA GLU A 75 -2.92 4.43 -9.95
C GLU A 75 -3.89 3.29 -10.28
N GLY A 76 -3.66 2.10 -9.69
CA GLY A 76 -4.57 0.96 -9.78
C GLY A 76 -5.81 1.06 -8.88
N GLY A 77 -5.99 2.17 -8.15
CA GLY A 77 -7.16 2.48 -7.35
C GLY A 77 -7.06 2.10 -5.87
N GLY A 78 -8.06 2.54 -5.10
CA GLY A 78 -8.08 2.35 -3.63
C GLY A 78 -8.07 0.89 -3.20
N ASP A 79 -8.69 -0.02 -3.95
CA ASP A 79 -8.70 -1.44 -3.59
C ASP A 79 -7.30 -2.07 -3.64
N ASN A 80 -6.39 -1.57 -4.47
CA ASN A 80 -5.01 -2.05 -4.46
C ASN A 80 -4.31 -1.68 -3.17
N VAL A 81 -4.44 -0.44 -2.69
CA VAL A 81 -3.91 -0.02 -1.39
C VAL A 81 -4.47 -0.91 -0.27
N ARG A 82 -5.77 -1.20 -0.29
CA ARG A 82 -6.46 -2.05 0.69
C ARG A 82 -5.99 -3.51 0.66
N ARG A 83 -5.61 -4.03 -0.51
CA ARG A 83 -4.97 -5.36 -0.64
C ARG A 83 -3.64 -5.42 0.08
N TYR A 84 -2.77 -4.42 -0.10
CA TYR A 84 -1.49 -4.35 0.63
C TYR A 84 -1.67 -4.12 2.14
N LEU A 85 -2.72 -3.40 2.56
CA LEU A 85 -3.08 -3.26 3.98
C LEU A 85 -3.61 -4.56 4.61
N GLY A 86 -3.91 -5.58 3.81
CA GLY A 86 -4.45 -6.85 4.29
C GLY A 86 -5.91 -6.77 4.76
N THR A 87 -6.62 -5.71 4.39
CA THR A 87 -8.06 -5.54 4.66
C THR A 87 -8.92 -6.11 3.53
N VAL A 88 -8.35 -6.27 2.34
CA VAL A 88 -8.95 -6.94 1.19
C VAL A 88 -8.06 -8.10 0.73
N GLY A 89 -8.61 -9.30 0.66
CA GLY A 89 -7.85 -10.50 0.33
C GLY A 89 -6.96 -10.99 1.48
N THR A 90 -6.08 -11.95 1.20
CA THR A 90 -5.27 -12.66 2.22
C THR A 90 -3.77 -12.67 1.91
N SER A 91 -3.35 -12.11 0.77
CA SER A 91 -1.98 -12.18 0.27
C SER A 91 -0.99 -11.29 1.03
N SER A 92 -1.44 -10.18 1.62
CA SER A 92 -0.59 -9.26 2.38
C SER A 92 -0.09 -9.87 3.70
N GLY A 93 1.13 -9.51 4.10
CA GLY A 93 1.73 -9.82 5.39
C GLY A 93 0.97 -9.24 6.58
N LEU A 94 0.20 -8.17 6.35
CA LEU A 94 -0.66 -7.54 7.35
C LEU A 94 -1.99 -8.28 7.57
N TYR A 95 -2.34 -9.22 6.68
CA TYR A 95 -3.53 -10.04 6.88
C TYR A 95 -3.39 -10.87 8.17
N GLY A 96 -4.33 -10.68 9.09
CA GLY A 96 -4.36 -11.37 10.38
C GLY A 96 -3.44 -10.78 11.46
N ILE A 97 -2.88 -9.59 11.25
CA ILE A 97 -1.87 -9.00 12.16
C ILE A 97 -2.36 -8.85 13.61
N SER A 98 -3.64 -8.58 13.85
CA SER A 98 -4.23 -8.54 15.21
C SER A 98 -3.99 -9.84 15.98
N LYS A 99 -4.09 -10.99 15.30
CA LYS A 99 -3.85 -12.29 15.93
C LYS A 99 -2.37 -12.50 16.22
N VAL A 100 -1.50 -12.09 15.30
CA VAL A 100 -0.04 -12.14 15.47
C VAL A 100 0.38 -11.32 16.68
N MET A 101 -0.10 -10.08 16.80
CA MET A 101 0.20 -9.21 17.94
C MET A 101 -0.33 -9.79 19.26
N LYS A 102 -1.50 -10.44 19.26
CA LYS A 102 -2.01 -11.13 20.46
C LYS A 102 -1.11 -12.29 20.90
N THR A 103 -0.57 -13.06 19.95
CA THR A 103 0.39 -14.14 20.25
C THR A 103 1.69 -13.57 20.83
N LEU A 104 2.22 -12.50 20.26
CA LEU A 104 3.49 -11.90 20.68
C LEU A 104 3.42 -11.10 21.99
N ALA A 105 2.21 -10.82 22.50
CA ALA A 105 2.00 -10.08 23.74
C ALA A 105 2.67 -10.75 24.95
N THR A 106 2.86 -12.07 24.93
CA THR A 106 3.56 -12.84 25.98
C THR A 106 5.03 -12.47 26.13
N ARG A 107 5.63 -11.87 25.09
CA ARG A 107 7.04 -11.46 25.07
C ARG A 107 7.28 -10.03 25.55
N ALA A 108 6.23 -9.25 25.74
CA ALA A 108 6.35 -7.86 26.15
C ALA A 108 6.68 -7.75 27.65
N ASP A 109 7.78 -7.08 27.98
CA ASP A 109 8.11 -6.75 29.36
C ASP A 109 7.14 -5.70 29.93
N ASP A 110 6.71 -4.74 29.09
CA ASP A 110 5.64 -3.79 29.38
C ASP A 110 4.40 -4.10 28.53
N ILE A 111 3.48 -4.87 29.11
CA ILE A 111 2.24 -5.25 28.44
C ILE A 111 1.30 -4.07 28.17
N VAL A 112 1.38 -3.00 28.96
CA VAL A 112 0.52 -1.82 28.79
C VAL A 112 0.99 -1.06 27.55
N GLU A 113 2.28 -0.73 27.49
CA GLU A 113 2.87 -0.04 26.32
C GLU A 113 2.72 -0.88 25.05
N TYR A 114 2.89 -2.20 25.15
CA TYR A 114 2.66 -3.12 24.03
C TYR A 114 1.22 -3.07 23.53
N THR A 115 0.24 -3.11 24.44
CA THR A 115 -1.17 -3.11 24.07
C THR A 115 -1.58 -1.77 23.43
N GLU A 116 -1.08 -0.65 23.94
CA GLU A 116 -1.31 0.68 23.36
C GLU A 116 -0.70 0.78 21.95
N THR A 117 0.53 0.29 21.79
CA THR A 117 1.22 0.29 20.48
C THR A 117 0.51 -0.63 19.48
N ALA A 118 0.05 -1.81 19.91
CA ALA A 118 -0.71 -2.73 19.07
C ALA A 118 -2.06 -2.13 18.63
N GLN A 119 -2.72 -1.36 19.51
CA GLN A 119 -3.93 -0.62 19.15
C GLN A 119 -3.64 0.48 18.13
N GLU A 120 -2.49 1.16 18.22
CA GLU A 120 -2.09 2.16 17.22
C GLU A 120 -1.81 1.51 15.84
N VAL A 121 -1.22 0.32 15.80
CA VAL A 121 -1.09 -0.48 14.56
C VAL A 121 -2.46 -0.75 13.94
N GLU A 122 -3.43 -1.24 14.73
CA GLU A 122 -4.78 -1.52 14.21
C GLU A 122 -5.50 -0.25 13.73
N LYS A 123 -5.38 0.83 14.51
CA LYS A 123 -5.99 2.13 14.19
C LYS A 123 -5.42 2.72 12.90
N THR A 124 -4.10 2.72 12.73
CA THR A 124 -3.48 3.26 11.51
C THR A 124 -3.85 2.45 10.27
N ILE A 125 -3.97 1.11 10.37
CA ILE A 125 -4.52 0.26 9.29
C ILE A 125 -5.95 0.67 8.94
N GLN A 126 -6.83 0.83 9.95
CA GLN A 126 -8.23 1.21 9.73
C GLN A 126 -8.37 2.60 9.10
N GLN A 127 -7.54 3.57 9.52
CA GLN A 127 -7.56 4.92 8.97
C GLN A 127 -7.02 4.96 7.54
N ALA A 128 -5.97 4.19 7.25
CA ALA A 128 -5.45 4.04 5.89
C ALA A 128 -6.48 3.36 4.96
N ASP A 129 -7.12 2.28 5.42
CA ASP A 129 -8.16 1.56 4.67
C ASP A 129 -9.38 2.45 4.40
N GLY A 130 -9.87 3.15 5.42
CA GLY A 130 -11.00 4.08 5.28
C GLY A 130 -10.70 5.19 4.28
N SER A 131 -9.49 5.75 4.31
CA SER A 131 -9.06 6.77 3.34
C SER A 131 -8.96 6.18 1.93
N ALA A 132 -8.34 5.01 1.76
CA ALA A 132 -8.27 4.34 0.46
C ALA A 132 -9.66 4.00 -0.10
N TYR A 133 -10.59 3.55 0.76
CA TYR A 133 -11.99 3.33 0.39
C TYR A 133 -12.69 4.63 -0.02
N MET A 134 -12.48 5.72 0.72
CA MET A 134 -13.04 7.03 0.34
C MET A 134 -12.52 7.50 -1.02
N ALA A 135 -11.26 7.23 -1.36
CA ALA A 135 -10.73 7.52 -2.69
C ALA A 135 -11.52 6.81 -3.80
N ILE A 136 -11.99 5.58 -3.58
CA ILE A 136 -12.89 4.87 -4.49
C ILE A 136 -14.25 5.56 -4.51
N PHE A 137 -14.86 5.76 -3.34
CA PHE A 137 -16.21 6.30 -3.24
C PHE A 137 -16.38 7.69 -3.89
N VAL A 138 -15.38 8.56 -3.76
CA VAL A 138 -15.45 9.91 -4.36
C VAL A 138 -15.27 9.92 -5.87
N THR A 139 -14.72 8.87 -6.49
CA THR A 139 -14.69 8.77 -7.97
C THR A 139 -16.07 8.54 -8.57
N THR A 140 -16.99 7.92 -7.83
CA THR A 140 -18.34 7.55 -8.32
C THR A 140 -19.47 8.34 -7.66
N SER A 141 -19.16 9.24 -6.73
CA SER A 141 -20.16 10.07 -6.04
C SER A 141 -20.13 11.53 -6.54
N THR A 142 -21.08 12.34 -6.07
CA THR A 142 -21.15 13.77 -6.37
C THR A 142 -20.27 14.62 -5.44
N SER A 143 -19.30 14.01 -4.77
CA SER A 143 -18.38 14.71 -3.88
C SER A 143 -17.46 15.63 -4.67
N TYR A 144 -17.23 16.84 -4.16
CA TYR A 144 -16.27 17.79 -4.74
C TYR A 144 -14.83 17.53 -4.29
N THR A 145 -14.61 16.57 -3.39
CA THR A 145 -13.27 16.25 -2.88
C THR A 145 -12.56 15.28 -3.82
N PRO A 146 -11.37 15.61 -4.36
CA PRO A 146 -10.68 14.74 -5.29
C PRO A 146 -10.13 13.47 -4.60
N PRO A 147 -10.08 12.31 -5.29
CA PRO A 147 -9.51 11.07 -4.77
C PRO A 147 -8.08 11.22 -4.24
N ALA A 148 -7.27 12.06 -4.92
CA ALA A 148 -5.88 12.34 -4.54
C ALA A 148 -5.73 12.83 -3.10
N LYS A 149 -6.71 13.55 -2.55
CA LYS A 149 -6.68 13.95 -1.13
C LYS A 149 -6.68 12.74 -0.22
N TYR A 150 -7.60 11.80 -0.45
CA TYR A 150 -7.75 10.61 0.36
C TYR A 150 -6.58 9.63 0.20
N PHE A 151 -5.97 9.55 -0.99
CA PHE A 151 -4.70 8.84 -1.16
C PHE A 151 -3.57 9.52 -0.37
N GLY A 152 -3.52 10.85 -0.33
CA GLY A 152 -2.60 11.60 0.53
C GLY A 152 -2.77 11.24 2.01
N ASP A 153 -4.00 11.22 2.49
CA ASP A 153 -4.33 10.85 3.88
C ASP A 153 -3.94 9.40 4.18
N ALA A 154 -4.28 8.45 3.29
CA ALA A 154 -3.87 7.05 3.43
C ALA A 154 -2.33 6.88 3.49
N LYS A 155 -1.56 7.61 2.67
CA LYS A 155 -0.09 7.57 2.69
C LYS A 155 0.48 8.04 4.03
N VAL A 156 -0.14 9.04 4.66
CA VAL A 156 0.28 9.50 6.00
C VAL A 156 0.06 8.42 7.05
N GLU A 157 -1.09 7.74 7.02
CA GLU A 157 -1.39 6.67 7.97
C GLU A 157 -0.50 5.44 7.76
N ILE A 158 -0.11 5.12 6.52
CA ILE A 158 0.87 4.04 6.23
C ILE A 158 2.25 4.35 6.83
N LYS A 159 2.68 5.62 6.79
CA LYS A 159 3.93 6.03 7.45
C LYS A 159 3.85 5.84 8.96
N ARG A 160 2.72 6.16 9.58
CA ARG A 160 2.50 5.95 11.01
C ARG A 160 2.43 4.47 11.37
N LEU A 161 1.78 3.66 10.54
CA LEU A 161 1.74 2.20 10.68
C LEU A 161 3.16 1.62 10.74
N ILE A 162 4.03 2.04 9.83
CA ILE A 162 5.44 1.61 9.81
C ILE A 162 6.13 1.93 11.14
N VAL A 163 5.98 3.17 11.64
CA VAL A 163 6.57 3.58 12.91
C VAL A 163 6.01 2.75 14.08
N ALA A 164 4.70 2.51 14.12
CA ALA A 164 4.07 1.72 15.16
C ALA A 164 4.53 0.25 15.12
N LEU A 165 4.72 -0.34 13.94
CA LEU A 165 5.30 -1.69 13.79
C LEU A 165 6.76 -1.75 14.25
N ASP A 166 7.55 -0.70 14.00
CA ASP A 166 8.93 -0.61 14.47
C ASP A 166 8.99 -0.51 16.00
N GLN A 167 8.11 0.30 16.61
CA GLN A 167 7.97 0.40 18.07
C GLN A 167 7.53 -0.94 18.68
N LEU A 168 6.54 -1.60 18.08
CA LEU A 168 6.06 -2.89 18.56
C LEU A 168 7.15 -3.96 18.52
N ALA A 169 8.00 -3.95 17.50
CA ALA A 169 9.16 -4.84 17.41
C ALA A 169 10.18 -4.59 18.52
N VAL A 170 10.44 -3.33 18.89
CA VAL A 170 11.34 -2.98 20.01
C VAL A 170 10.81 -3.55 21.32
N LEU A 171 9.51 -3.46 21.58
CA LEU A 171 8.87 -3.92 22.83
C LEU A 171 8.94 -5.44 23.04
N ILE A 172 9.25 -6.22 21.99
CA ILE A 172 9.40 -7.68 22.04
C ILE A 172 10.80 -8.15 21.65
N ASP A 173 11.79 -7.24 21.59
CA ASP A 173 13.16 -7.50 21.13
C ASP A 173 13.24 -8.23 19.77
N LEU A 174 12.38 -7.83 18.83
CA LEU A 174 12.34 -8.36 17.47
C LEU A 174 13.26 -7.55 16.54
N LYS A 175 14.15 -8.25 15.85
CA LYS A 175 15.04 -7.67 14.83
C LYS A 175 14.52 -7.94 13.41
N TYR A 176 14.62 -6.94 12.55
CA TYR A 176 14.27 -7.00 11.13
C TYR A 176 15.43 -7.42 10.24
#